data_AF-A0A553JM26-F1
#
_entry.id   AF-A0A553JM26-F1
#
_cell.length_a   1.000
_cell.length_b   1.000
_cell.length_c   1.000
_cell.angle_alpha   90.00
_cell.angle_beta   90.00
_cell.angle_gamma   90.00
#
_symmetry.space_group_name_H-M   'P 1'
#
loop_
_entity.id
_entity.type
_entity.pdbx_description
1 polymer ?
#
loop_
_entity_poly.entity_id
_entity_poly.type
_entity_poly.pdbx_seq_one_letter_code
_entity_poly.pdbx_strand_id
1 'polypeptide(L)'
;MKTWKTLGYMGLIPFVLCLYLSGHEMFWGIDPKQAFIAYSAVILSFIAGTIWQVNGSRQNDKLKSKQQIISNLFSLIAFVSLLINPYVALAILTTSYLLHFLYEVRFVLQDELNPEYITMRFRLTLTVVLLHITAFIVWSN
;
A
#
# COMPACT_ATOMS: atom_id res chain seq x y z
N MET A 1 -4.55 -22.35 -4.92
CA MET A 1 -3.67 -21.16 -4.72
C MET A 1 -3.22 -21.11 -3.27
N LYS A 2 -1.99 -20.69 -2.98
CA LYS A 2 -1.52 -20.51 -1.59
C LYS A 2 -2.36 -19.43 -0.90
N THR A 3 -2.73 -19.62 0.36
CA THR A 3 -3.66 -18.73 1.11
C THR A 3 -3.23 -17.27 1.12
N TRP A 4 -1.94 -16.99 1.34
CA TRP A 4 -1.40 -15.62 1.32
C TRP A 4 -1.61 -14.90 -0.02
N LYS A 5 -1.54 -15.64 -1.13
CA LYS A 5 -1.75 -15.08 -2.47
C LYS A 5 -3.20 -14.71 -2.68
N THR A 6 -4.12 -15.59 -2.28
CA THR A 6 -5.56 -15.34 -2.35
C THR A 6 -5.94 -14.12 -1.52
N LEU A 7 -5.47 -14.04 -0.27
CA LEU A 7 -5.74 -12.91 0.62
C LEU A 7 -5.16 -11.60 0.07
N GLY A 8 -3.97 -11.63 -0.53
CA GLY A 8 -3.38 -10.46 -1.19
C GLY A 8 -4.27 -9.85 -2.27
N TYR A 9 -4.89 -10.68 -3.12
CA TYR A 9 -5.84 -10.20 -4.13
C TYR A 9 -7.20 -9.81 -3.56
N MET A 10 -7.69 -10.52 -2.54
CA MET A 10 -8.93 -10.13 -1.84
C MET A 10 -8.81 -8.75 -1.18
N GLY A 11 -7.60 -8.32 -0.82
CA GLY A 11 -7.31 -6.96 -0.37
C GLY A 11 -7.66 -5.87 -1.39
N LEU A 12 -7.92 -6.19 -2.66
CA LEU A 12 -8.38 -5.19 -3.65
C LEU A 12 -9.88 -4.89 -3.54
N ILE A 13 -10.66 -5.76 -2.88
CA ILE A 13 -12.12 -5.65 -2.83
C ILE A 13 -12.55 -4.30 -2.22
N PRO A 14 -12.01 -3.86 -1.07
CA PRO A 14 -12.48 -2.60 -0.47
C PRO A 14 -12.08 -1.38 -1.30
N PHE A 15 -10.96 -1.41 -2.03
CA PHE A 15 -10.62 -0.32 -2.96
C PHE A 15 -11.66 -0.17 -4.07
N VAL A 16 -12.01 -1.28 -4.73
CA VAL A 16 -12.98 -1.27 -5.83
C VAL A 16 -14.35 -0.85 -5.33
N LEU A 17 -14.77 -1.36 -4.17
CA LEU A 17 -16.06 -1.00 -3.56
C LEU A 17 -16.12 0.49 -3.19
N CYS A 18 -15.11 1.03 -2.51
CA CYS A 18 -15.10 2.45 -2.13
C CYS A 18 -15.04 3.36 -3.37
N LEU A 19 -14.27 2.98 -4.40
CA LEU A 19 -14.21 3.74 -5.64
C LEU A 19 -15.56 3.74 -6.37
N TYR A 20 -16.21 2.58 -6.48
CA TYR A 20 -17.56 2.48 -7.07
C TYR A 20 -18.58 3.36 -6.32
N LEU A 21 -18.59 3.27 -4.99
CA LEU A 21 -19.50 4.05 -4.14
C LEU A 21 -19.18 5.55 -4.14
N SER A 22 -17.95 5.96 -4.48
CA SER A 22 -17.56 7.38 -4.49
C SER A 22 -18.26 8.23 -5.57
N GLY A 23 -18.95 7.58 -6.52
CA GLY A 23 -19.85 8.25 -7.46
C GLY A 23 -21.26 8.53 -6.91
N HIS A 24 -21.56 8.10 -5.69
CA HIS A 24 -22.83 8.33 -5.00
C HIS A 24 -22.64 9.25 -3.78
N GLU A 25 -23.74 9.74 -3.23
CA GLU A 25 -23.73 10.43 -1.94
C GLU A 25 -23.26 9.51 -0.80
N MET A 26 -23.13 10.10 0.40
CA MET A 26 -22.65 9.45 1.61
C MET A 26 -23.35 8.09 1.86
N PHE A 27 -22.57 7.02 1.98
CA PHE A 27 -23.09 5.68 2.25
C PHE A 27 -23.04 5.42 3.75
N TRP A 28 -24.19 5.29 4.42
CA TRP A 28 -24.29 5.08 5.87
C TRP A 28 -23.55 6.12 6.72
N GLY A 29 -23.54 7.38 6.28
CA GLY A 29 -22.83 8.45 6.99
C GLY A 29 -21.30 8.39 6.86
N ILE A 30 -20.77 7.56 5.97
CA ILE A 30 -19.35 7.48 5.63
C ILE A 30 -19.15 8.08 4.24
N ASP A 31 -18.18 8.99 4.12
CA ASP A 31 -17.71 9.46 2.82
C ASP A 31 -16.88 8.34 2.15
N PRO A 32 -17.33 7.78 1.00
CA PRO A 32 -16.59 6.71 0.32
C PRO A 32 -15.19 7.14 -0.14
N LYS A 33 -14.96 8.43 -0.40
CA LYS A 33 -13.63 8.96 -0.76
C LYS A 33 -12.67 8.85 0.41
N GLN A 34 -13.12 9.26 1.59
CA GLN A 34 -12.35 9.11 2.83
C GLN A 34 -12.15 7.64 3.18
N ALA A 35 -13.15 6.77 2.98
CA ALA A 35 -13.02 5.33 3.20
C ALA A 35 -11.98 4.69 2.27
N PHE A 36 -11.92 5.10 0.99
CA PHE A 36 -10.91 4.66 0.04
C PHE A 36 -9.50 5.03 0.52
N ILE A 37 -9.28 6.27 0.93
CA ILE A 37 -7.98 6.76 1.44
C ILE A 37 -7.62 6.04 2.74
N ALA A 38 -8.56 5.92 3.67
CA ALA A 38 -8.36 5.21 4.93
C ALA A 38 -7.91 3.77 4.71
N TYR A 39 -8.60 3.05 3.82
CA TYR A 39 -8.22 1.67 3.49
C TYR A 39 -6.85 1.60 2.80
N SER A 40 -6.55 2.54 1.91
CA SER A 40 -5.24 2.65 1.27
C SER A 40 -4.11 2.84 2.27
N ALA A 41 -4.30 3.70 3.28
CA ALA A 41 -3.35 3.92 4.36
C ALA A 41 -3.17 2.69 5.25
N VAL A 42 -4.25 1.96 5.55
CA VAL A 42 -4.21 0.69 6.30
C VAL A 42 -3.36 -0.34 5.55
N ILE A 43 -3.59 -0.51 4.25
CA ILE A 43 -2.82 -1.47 3.45
C ILE A 43 -1.36 -1.04 3.34
N LEU A 44 -1.05 0.25 3.15
CA LEU A 44 0.33 0.75 3.13
C LEU A 44 1.05 0.48 4.46
N SER A 45 0.37 0.70 5.58
CA SER A 45 0.93 0.44 6.93
C SER A 45 1.14 -1.06 7.18
N PHE A 46 0.20 -1.90 6.73
CA PHE A 46 0.31 -3.35 6.82
C PHE A 46 1.51 -3.88 6.04
N ILE A 47 1.68 -3.44 4.78
CA ILE A 47 2.81 -3.87 3.95
C ILE A 47 4.13 -3.29 4.45
N ALA A 48 4.14 -2.08 5.02
CA ALA A 48 5.33 -1.51 5.64
C ALA A 48 5.87 -2.41 6.76
N GLY A 49 5.00 -3.14 7.46
CA GLY A 49 5.38 -4.15 8.45
C GLY A 49 6.14 -5.34 7.88
N THR A 50 6.03 -5.66 6.59
CA THR A 50 6.77 -6.80 5.99
C THR A 50 8.27 -6.55 5.95
N ILE A 51 8.70 -5.28 5.95
CA ILE A 51 10.12 -4.90 6.02
C ILE A 51 10.78 -5.46 7.30
N TRP A 52 10.03 -5.64 8.40
CA TRP A 52 10.55 -6.23 9.64
C TRP A 52 10.82 -7.74 9.53
N GLN A 53 10.13 -8.43 8.63
CA GLN A 53 10.22 -9.88 8.50
C GLN A 53 11.47 -10.32 7.72
N VAL A 54 12.14 -9.37 7.06
CA VAL A 54 13.33 -9.62 6.27
C VAL A 54 14.53 -9.79 7.20
N ASN A 55 14.69 -11.01 7.74
CA ASN A 55 15.79 -11.40 8.61
C ASN A 55 16.87 -12.13 7.81
N GLY A 56 17.68 -11.36 7.08
CA GLY A 56 18.86 -11.88 6.42
C GLY A 56 19.93 -12.32 7.42
N SER A 57 20.48 -13.53 7.25
CA SER A 57 21.62 -14.03 8.05
C SER A 57 22.88 -13.16 7.96
N ARG A 58 22.92 -12.21 7.02
CA ARG A 58 24.02 -11.26 6.76
C ARG A 58 23.74 -9.82 7.22
N GLN A 59 22.59 -9.52 7.82
CA GLN A 59 22.28 -8.15 8.26
C GLN A 59 22.97 -7.82 9.58
N ASN A 60 23.76 -6.74 9.58
CA ASN A 60 24.25 -6.11 10.81
C ASN A 60 23.17 -5.24 11.47
N ASP A 61 23.40 -4.84 12.73
CA ASP A 61 22.43 -4.07 13.51
C ASP A 61 22.06 -2.72 12.86
N LYS A 62 22.99 -2.09 12.14
CA LYS A 62 22.73 -0.82 11.43
C LYS A 62 21.70 -0.98 10.32
N LEU A 63 21.77 -2.07 9.55
CA LEU A 63 20.81 -2.36 8.48
C LEU A 63 19.42 -2.65 9.04
N LYS A 64 19.34 -3.42 10.14
CA LYS A 64 18.08 -3.72 10.84
C LYS A 64 17.42 -2.44 11.37
N SER A 65 18.18 -1.58 12.05
CA SER A 65 17.66 -0.29 12.52
C SER A 65 17.16 0.58 11.36
N LYS A 66 17.87 0.60 10.23
CA LYS A 66 17.44 1.34 9.03
C LYS A 66 16.12 0.81 8.47
N GLN A 67 15.94 -0.51 8.39
CA GLN A 67 14.70 -1.15 7.94
C GLN A 67 13.52 -0.79 8.86
N GLN A 68 13.72 -0.84 10.18
CA GLN A 68 12.71 -0.46 11.15
C GLN A 68 12.30 1.00 11.01
N ILE A 69 13.25 1.91 10.81
CA ILE A 69 12.98 3.33 10.58
C ILE A 69 12.17 3.53 9.29
N ILE A 70 12.59 2.87 8.18
CA ILE A 70 11.89 2.98 6.88
C ILE A 70 10.46 2.45 6.97
N SER A 71 10.27 1.31 7.63
CA SER A 71 8.95 0.72 7.88
C SER A 71 8.03 1.71 8.62
N ASN A 72 8.51 2.28 9.73
CA ASN A 72 7.73 3.26 10.49
C ASN A 72 7.47 4.55 9.70
N LEU A 73 8.42 4.98 8.87
CA LEU A 73 8.24 6.15 8.02
C LEU A 73 7.05 5.95 7.05
N PHE A 74 6.92 4.79 6.41
CA PHE A 74 5.77 4.49 5.55
C PHE A 74 4.44 4.52 6.33
N SER A 75 4.40 3.94 7.53
CA SER A 75 3.20 3.97 8.38
C SER A 75 2.84 5.39 8.82
N LEU A 76 3.82 6.24 9.14
CA LEU A 76 3.59 7.64 9.48
C LEU A 76 3.11 8.45 8.27
N ILE A 77 3.68 8.21 7.08
CA ILE A 77 3.20 8.83 5.84
C ILE A 77 1.74 8.42 5.57
N ALA A 78 1.42 7.13 5.74
CA ALA A 78 0.06 6.63 5.62
C ALA A 78 -0.89 7.33 6.60
N PHE A 79 -0.50 7.48 7.87
CA PHE A 79 -1.28 8.20 8.88
C PHE A 79 -1.49 9.68 8.51
N VAL A 80 -0.44 10.40 8.13
CA VAL A 80 -0.54 11.82 7.72
C VAL A 80 -1.43 11.98 6.49
N SER A 81 -1.46 11.02 5.58
CA SER A 81 -2.34 11.06 4.40
C SER A 81 -3.83 11.11 4.76
N LEU A 82 -4.22 10.65 5.95
CA LEU A 82 -5.61 10.71 6.44
C LEU A 82 -6.04 12.11 6.88
N LEU A 83 -5.09 13.00 7.15
CA LEU A 83 -5.30 14.30 7.77
C LEU A 83 -5.25 15.45 6.76
N ILE A 84 -4.99 15.15 5.49
CA ILE A 84 -4.78 16.12 4.43
C ILE A 84 -5.85 15.98 3.35
N ASN A 85 -5.81 16.91 2.38
CA ASN A 85 -6.73 16.88 1.26
C ASN A 85 -6.65 15.55 0.47
N PRO A 86 -7.80 14.96 0.07
CA PRO A 86 -7.87 13.69 -0.66
C PRO A 86 -6.99 13.57 -1.90
N TYR A 87 -6.87 14.62 -2.71
CA TYR A 87 -6.06 14.61 -3.93
C TYR A 87 -4.56 14.53 -3.61
N VAL A 88 -4.13 15.25 -2.58
CA VAL A 88 -2.74 15.20 -2.11
C VAL A 88 -2.45 13.85 -1.46
N ALA A 89 -3.40 13.32 -0.68
CA ALA A 89 -3.30 11.99 -0.09
C ALA A 89 -3.12 10.91 -1.15
N LEU A 90 -3.91 10.93 -2.24
CA LEU A 90 -3.77 9.99 -3.36
C LEU A 90 -2.36 10.02 -3.96
N ALA A 91 -1.79 11.21 -4.20
CA ALA A 91 -0.45 11.35 -4.76
C ALA A 91 0.64 10.80 -3.82
N ILE A 92 0.54 11.12 -2.53
CA ILE A 92 1.46 10.65 -1.50
C ILE A 92 1.39 9.13 -1.35
N LEU A 93 0.19 8.57 -1.26
CA LEU A 93 -0.03 7.13 -1.12
C LEU A 93 0.48 6.38 -2.35
N THR A 94 0.13 6.84 -3.56
CA THR A 94 0.62 6.28 -4.83
C THR A 94 2.14 6.21 -4.87
N THR A 95 2.80 7.34 -4.56
CA THR A 95 4.27 7.42 -4.51
C THR A 95 4.83 6.47 -3.46
N SER A 96 4.18 6.37 -2.31
CA SER A 96 4.62 5.50 -1.21
C SER A 96 4.52 4.01 -1.57
N TYR A 97 3.46 3.57 -2.25
CA TYR A 97 3.35 2.20 -2.74
C TYR A 97 4.46 1.83 -3.72
N LEU A 98 4.80 2.75 -4.65
CA LEU A 98 5.89 2.55 -5.60
C LEU A 98 7.24 2.48 -4.88
N LEU A 99 7.54 3.43 -3.99
CA LEU A 99 8.78 3.43 -3.21
C LEU A 99 8.91 2.19 -2.33
N HIS A 100 7.83 1.76 -1.68
CA HIS A 100 7.81 0.54 -0.89
C HIS A 100 8.10 -0.69 -1.75
N PHE A 101 7.46 -0.82 -2.91
CA PHE A 101 7.70 -1.94 -3.82
C PHE A 101 9.15 -1.94 -4.34
N LEU A 102 9.69 -0.79 -4.73
CA LEU A 102 11.09 -0.67 -5.15
C LEU A 102 12.06 -1.05 -4.03
N TYR A 103 11.72 -0.74 -2.78
CA TYR A 103 12.49 -1.16 -1.61
C TYR A 103 12.41 -2.68 -1.41
N GLU A 104 11.23 -3.27 -1.56
CA GLU A 104 10.97 -4.71 -1.41
C GLU A 104 11.71 -5.55 -2.48
N VAL A 105 11.81 -5.06 -3.71
CA VAL A 105 12.55 -5.71 -4.81
C VAL A 105 14.03 -5.92 -4.48
N ARG A 106 14.64 -5.06 -3.66
CA ARG A 106 16.04 -5.20 -3.25
C ARG A 106 16.29 -6.48 -2.45
N PHE A 107 15.29 -6.99 -1.75
CA PHE A 107 15.40 -8.22 -0.96
C PHE A 107 15.34 -9.49 -1.83
N VAL A 108 14.74 -9.42 -3.03
CA VAL A 108 14.82 -10.53 -4.01
C VAL A 108 16.24 -10.69 -4.52
N LEU A 109 16.92 -9.58 -4.80
CA LEU A 109 18.31 -9.59 -5.25
C LEU A 109 19.27 -10.17 -4.19
N GLN A 110 18.80 -10.32 -2.95
CA GLN A 110 19.54 -10.88 -1.82
C GLN A 110 19.10 -12.31 -1.47
N ASP A 111 18.22 -12.94 -2.28
CA ASP A 111 17.58 -14.23 -2.02
C ASP A 111 16.78 -14.30 -0.70
N GLU A 112 16.34 -13.14 -0.18
CA GLU A 112 15.61 -13.05 1.09
C GLU A 112 14.09 -13.13 0.92
N LEU A 113 13.58 -13.07 -0.32
CA LEU A 113 12.14 -13.14 -0.63
C LEU A 113 11.83 -14.09 -1.80
N ASN A 114 10.66 -14.75 -1.72
CA ASN A 114 10.18 -15.64 -2.77
C ASN A 114 9.83 -14.86 -4.06
N PRO A 115 10.34 -15.25 -5.25
CA PRO A 115 10.00 -14.61 -6.52
C PRO A 115 8.50 -14.56 -6.86
N GLU A 116 7.73 -15.58 -6.46
CA GLU A 116 6.27 -15.60 -6.63
C GLU A 116 5.58 -14.50 -5.81
N TYR A 117 6.11 -14.21 -4.63
CA TYR A 117 5.60 -13.17 -3.76
C TYR A 117 5.81 -11.80 -4.40
N ILE A 118 6.99 -11.53 -4.95
CA ILE A 118 7.28 -10.23 -5.57
C ILE A 118 6.52 -10.04 -6.88
N THR A 119 6.31 -11.11 -7.65
CA THR A 119 5.43 -11.06 -8.83
C THR A 119 4.00 -10.70 -8.44
N MET A 120 3.49 -11.24 -7.32
CA MET A 120 2.19 -10.84 -6.79
C MET A 120 2.21 -9.37 -6.34
N ARG A 121 3.23 -8.94 -5.59
CA ARG A 121 3.36 -7.56 -5.11
C ARG A 121 3.38 -6.56 -6.26
N PHE A 122 4.08 -6.86 -7.36
CA PHE A 122 4.07 -6.04 -8.57
C PHE A 122 2.65 -5.83 -9.11
N ARG A 123 1.90 -6.92 -9.30
CA ARG A 123 0.52 -6.86 -9.82
C ARG A 123 -0.41 -6.08 -8.90
N LEU A 124 -0.30 -6.30 -7.59
CA LEU A 124 -1.11 -5.58 -6.59
C LEU A 124 -0.76 -4.09 -6.57
N THR A 125 0.53 -3.74 -6.49
CA THR A 125 0.98 -2.34 -6.52
C THR A 125 0.52 -1.63 -7.79
N LEU A 126 0.68 -2.26 -8.97
CA LEU A 126 0.20 -1.69 -10.22
C LEU A 126 -1.32 -1.47 -10.21
N THR A 127 -2.08 -2.45 -9.74
CA THR A 127 -3.54 -2.35 -9.65
C THR A 127 -3.97 -1.23 -8.70
N VAL A 128 -3.34 -1.13 -7.52
CA VAL A 128 -3.61 -0.07 -6.55
C VAL A 128 -3.27 1.30 -7.14
N VAL A 129 -2.14 1.46 -7.83
CA VAL A 129 -1.78 2.72 -8.51
C VAL A 129 -2.81 3.10 -9.56
N LEU A 130 -3.26 2.16 -10.39
CA LEU A 130 -4.32 2.40 -11.37
C LEU A 130 -5.61 2.86 -10.68
N LEU A 131 -6.01 2.21 -9.57
CA LEU A 131 -7.19 2.61 -8.81
C LEU A 131 -7.06 4.02 -8.21
N HIS A 132 -5.87 4.43 -7.74
CA HIS A 132 -5.63 5.80 -7.28
C HIS A 132 -5.74 6.82 -8.42
N ILE A 133 -5.22 6.50 -9.60
CA ILE A 133 -5.32 7.37 -10.78
C ILE A 133 -6.80 7.50 -11.20
N THR A 134 -7.54 6.39 -11.25
CA THR A 134 -8.98 6.41 -11.54
C THR A 134 -9.74 7.23 -10.50
N ALA A 135 -9.46 7.05 -9.21
CA ALA A 135 -10.06 7.85 -8.14
C ALA A 135 -9.80 9.35 -8.34
N PHE A 136 -8.56 9.73 -8.64
CA PHE A 136 -8.19 11.12 -8.91
C PHE A 136 -9.01 11.72 -10.06
N ILE A 137 -9.10 11.01 -11.18
CA ILE A 137 -9.85 11.44 -12.37
C ILE A 137 -11.34 11.56 -12.05
N VAL A 138 -11.93 10.53 -11.44
CA VAL A 138 -13.37 10.49 -11.12
C VAL A 138 -13.75 11.61 -10.16
N TRP A 139 -12.92 11.89 -9.15
CA TRP A 139 -13.25 12.92 -8.16
C TRP A 139 -13.06 14.34 -8.67
N SER A 140 -12.19 14.53 -9.67
CA SER A 140 -11.91 15.84 -10.28
C SER A 140 -12.96 16.32 -11.30
N ASN A 141 -13.86 15.43 -11.75
CA ASN A 141 -14.99 15.75 -12.62
C ASN A 141 -16.24 16.05 -11.79
#